data_AF-A0A928BJ12-F1
#
_entry.id   AF-A0A928BJ12-F1
#
_cell.length_a   1.000
_cell.length_b   1.000
_cell.length_c   1.000
_cell.angle_alpha   90.00
_cell.angle_beta   90.00
_cell.angle_gamma   90.00
#
_symmetry.space_group_name_H-M   'P 1'
#
loop_
_entity.id
_entity.type
_entity.pdbx_description
1 polymer ?
#
loop_
_entity_poly.entity_id
_entity_poly.type
_entity_poly.pdbx_seq_one_letter_code
_entity_poly.pdbx_strand_id
1 'polypeptide(L)'
;MSRCRIGTTVIDALKLCYMVNVEDLSALTGLGYGEWETMGDFSFFRVVIQHFAYSYNILHCSDEERHEVAQLRFARHGERQEGTIYAFLHIANSVLYDHPTLAMVLRLPEEMGMVFHNITAIDLAKDFTTINPVSLIRRLYKDKTVTTIINGKAVKDRKMTVTGFHQTYSVTLDRLKNPTISIKQAKALHNKAKGLTVCAYNKAAEISTSGKDYILGYYGNPKRLYRLEIHLNSQDVTDYFNSIGKGQDLSLIMDADLMDAMYFHHLSAVIRFAKGRQPLLWSDLLNCTGRGR
;
A
#
# COMPACT_ATOMS: atom_id res chain seq x y z
N MET A 1 16.24 -12.56 -13.08
CA MET A 1 15.67 -12.06 -11.80
C MET A 1 16.35 -10.76 -11.43
N SER A 2 15.74 -9.62 -11.74
CA SER A 2 16.23 -8.30 -11.34
C SER A 2 16.03 -8.15 -9.83
N ARG A 3 17.13 -8.05 -9.06
CA ARG A 3 17.07 -7.54 -7.69
C ARG A 3 16.33 -6.20 -7.73
N CYS A 4 15.18 -6.10 -7.08
CA CYS A 4 14.48 -4.84 -6.95
C CYS A 4 15.40 -3.84 -6.25
N ARG A 5 15.50 -2.64 -6.81
CA ARG A 5 16.51 -1.67 -6.43
C ARG A 5 15.94 -0.75 -5.37
N ILE A 6 16.72 -0.49 -4.32
CA ILE A 6 16.42 0.60 -3.39
C ILE A 6 16.07 1.88 -4.17
N GLY A 7 15.03 2.59 -3.75
CA GLY A 7 14.50 3.78 -4.41
C GLY A 7 13.43 3.54 -5.48
N THR A 8 13.19 2.29 -5.91
CA THR A 8 12.03 1.98 -6.78
C THR A 8 10.73 1.96 -5.98
N THR A 9 9.63 2.21 -6.67
CA THR A 9 8.29 2.10 -6.07
C THR A 9 7.93 0.62 -5.93
N VAL A 10 7.41 0.24 -4.78
CA VAL A 10 6.91 -1.10 -4.46
C VAL A 10 5.50 -1.02 -3.88
N ILE A 11 4.76 -2.12 -3.94
CA ILE A 11 3.44 -2.24 -3.31
C ILE A 11 3.64 -2.82 -1.91
N ASP A 12 3.13 -2.16 -0.87
CA ASP A 12 3.16 -2.66 0.51
C ASP A 12 1.80 -3.19 0.97
N ALA A 13 0.72 -2.85 0.29
CA ALA A 13 -0.59 -3.46 0.54
C ALA A 13 -1.38 -3.47 -0.75
N LEU A 14 -2.12 -4.55 -1.00
CA LEU A 14 -2.96 -4.68 -2.19
C LEU A 14 -4.28 -5.36 -1.84
N LYS A 15 -5.39 -4.70 -2.19
CA LYS A 15 -6.74 -5.23 -2.09
C LYS A 15 -7.45 -5.05 -3.41
N LEU A 16 -7.95 -6.16 -3.94
CA LEU A 16 -8.58 -6.25 -5.24
C LEU A 16 -10.04 -6.64 -5.06
N CYS A 17 -10.88 -6.21 -5.97
CA CYS A 17 -12.28 -6.61 -6.07
C CYS A 17 -12.54 -7.16 -7.46
N TYR A 18 -13.32 -8.23 -7.48
CA TYR A 18 -13.72 -8.97 -8.65
C TYR A 18 -15.24 -9.14 -8.64
N MET A 19 -15.79 -9.40 -9.81
CA MET A 19 -17.17 -9.87 -10.01
C MET A 19 -17.14 -11.35 -10.36
N VAL A 20 -18.05 -12.14 -9.78
CA VAL A 20 -18.11 -13.59 -9.99
C VAL A 20 -19.54 -14.08 -9.84
N ASN A 21 -19.96 -15.08 -10.62
CA ASN A 21 -21.23 -15.75 -10.35
C ASN A 21 -21.03 -16.65 -9.11
N VAL A 22 -21.89 -16.51 -8.10
CA VAL A 22 -21.78 -17.29 -6.86
C VAL A 22 -21.80 -18.81 -7.10
N GLU A 23 -22.42 -19.27 -8.19
CA GLU A 23 -22.45 -20.68 -8.60
C GLU A 23 -21.05 -21.22 -8.95
N ASP A 24 -20.17 -20.38 -9.51
CA ASP A 24 -18.78 -20.72 -9.83
C ASP A 24 -17.96 -20.96 -8.54
N LEU A 25 -18.45 -20.50 -7.39
CA LEU A 25 -17.84 -20.67 -6.06
C LEU A 25 -18.55 -21.75 -5.21
N SER A 26 -19.38 -22.59 -5.80
CA SER A 26 -20.19 -23.60 -5.10
C SER A 26 -19.38 -24.55 -4.21
N ALA A 27 -18.19 -24.97 -4.65
CA ALA A 27 -17.28 -25.79 -3.86
C ALA A 27 -16.84 -25.11 -2.56
N LEU A 28 -16.68 -23.78 -2.59
CA LEU A 28 -16.33 -23.00 -1.40
C LEU A 28 -17.54 -22.77 -0.50
N THR A 29 -18.70 -22.40 -1.08
CA THR A 29 -19.89 -22.05 -0.28
C THR A 29 -20.47 -23.22 0.50
N GLY A 30 -20.21 -24.45 0.07
CA GLY A 30 -20.57 -25.68 0.79
C GLY A 30 -19.74 -25.96 2.05
N LEU A 31 -18.60 -25.28 2.24
CA LEU A 31 -17.69 -25.53 3.37
C LEU A 31 -18.20 -24.96 4.69
N GLY A 32 -18.16 -25.79 5.73
CA GLY A 32 -18.29 -25.42 7.13
C GLY A 32 -17.06 -24.68 7.68
N TYR A 33 -17.22 -24.04 8.85
CA TYR A 33 -16.10 -23.34 9.49
C TYR A 33 -14.98 -24.29 9.92
N GLY A 34 -13.74 -23.92 9.60
CA GLY A 34 -12.57 -24.77 9.87
C GLY A 34 -12.35 -25.88 8.83
N GLU A 35 -13.21 -26.00 7.83
CA GLU A 35 -13.00 -26.88 6.69
C GLU A 35 -12.16 -26.18 5.61
N TRP A 36 -11.63 -26.96 4.68
CA TRP A 36 -10.90 -26.43 3.54
C TRP A 36 -11.25 -27.19 2.27
N GLU A 37 -11.04 -26.53 1.15
CA GLU A 37 -11.05 -27.12 -0.18
C GLU A 37 -9.71 -26.83 -0.86
N THR A 38 -9.21 -27.77 -1.66
CA THR A 38 -7.96 -27.59 -2.42
C THR A 38 -8.28 -27.43 -3.89
N MET A 39 -7.75 -26.37 -4.50
CA MET A 39 -7.89 -26.08 -5.93
C MET A 39 -6.51 -25.78 -6.50
N GLY A 40 -5.99 -26.71 -7.31
CA GLY A 40 -4.60 -26.65 -7.78
C GLY A 40 -3.62 -26.65 -6.61
N ASP A 41 -2.68 -25.70 -6.62
CA ASP A 41 -1.63 -25.55 -5.60
C ASP A 41 -2.11 -24.76 -4.35
N PHE A 42 -3.39 -24.39 -4.30
CA PHE A 42 -3.97 -23.57 -3.25
C PHE A 42 -4.97 -24.33 -2.38
N SER A 43 -4.93 -24.07 -1.08
CA SER A 43 -5.94 -24.52 -0.13
C SER A 43 -6.71 -23.33 0.44
N PHE A 44 -8.04 -23.41 0.40
CA PHE A 44 -8.97 -22.39 0.87
C PHE A 44 -9.50 -22.78 2.22
N PHE A 45 -8.92 -22.25 3.30
CA PHE A 45 -9.33 -22.54 4.66
C PHE A 45 -10.43 -21.59 5.13
N ARG A 46 -11.57 -22.14 5.52
CA ARG A 46 -12.77 -21.38 5.86
C ARG A 46 -12.65 -20.70 7.23
N VAL A 47 -12.84 -19.38 7.27
CA VAL A 47 -12.76 -18.56 8.49
C VAL A 47 -13.98 -17.67 8.71
N VAL A 48 -14.14 -17.17 9.93
CA VAL A 48 -15.22 -16.23 10.30
C VAL A 48 -14.73 -14.79 10.21
N ILE A 49 -15.46 -13.94 9.50
CA ILE A 49 -15.26 -12.48 9.48
C ILE A 49 -16.61 -11.79 9.60
N GLN A 50 -16.70 -10.77 10.45
CA GLN A 50 -17.95 -10.13 10.87
C GLN A 50 -18.84 -9.59 9.73
N HIS A 51 -18.28 -9.21 8.58
CA HIS A 51 -19.00 -8.46 7.54
C HIS A 51 -19.33 -9.27 6.30
N PHE A 52 -18.90 -10.53 6.23
CA PHE A 52 -19.01 -11.36 5.03
C PHE A 52 -19.63 -12.69 5.40
N ALA A 53 -20.60 -13.12 4.60
CA ALA A 53 -21.12 -14.46 4.71
C ALA A 53 -20.03 -15.47 4.35
N TYR A 54 -19.09 -15.13 3.45
CA TYR A 54 -17.97 -16.00 3.12
C TYR A 54 -16.57 -15.37 3.23
N SER A 55 -15.64 -16.06 3.87
CA SER A 55 -14.23 -15.68 4.03
C SER A 55 -13.31 -16.90 4.11
N TYR A 56 -12.19 -16.86 3.38
CA TYR A 56 -11.21 -17.94 3.31
C TYR A 56 -9.80 -17.40 3.36
N ASN A 57 -8.95 -17.98 4.21
CA ASN A 57 -7.51 -17.82 4.09
C ASN A 57 -7.02 -18.75 2.98
N ILE A 58 -6.30 -18.20 2.01
CA ILE A 58 -5.72 -18.96 0.91
C ILE A 58 -4.29 -19.28 1.31
N LEU A 59 -3.99 -20.58 1.36
CA LEU A 59 -2.69 -21.12 1.68
C LEU A 59 -2.08 -21.67 0.39
N HIS A 60 -0.82 -21.36 0.11
CA HIS A 60 -0.07 -22.05 -0.95
C HIS A 60 0.62 -23.28 -0.37
N CYS A 61 0.50 -24.42 -1.04
CA CYS A 61 1.11 -25.68 -0.63
C CYS A 61 2.47 -25.83 -1.34
N SER A 62 3.54 -25.36 -0.70
CA SER A 62 4.90 -25.79 -1.07
C SER A 62 5.36 -26.94 -0.16
N ASP A 63 6.26 -27.77 -0.67
CA ASP A 63 6.56 -29.15 -0.22
C ASP A 63 6.70 -29.43 1.30
N GLU A 64 6.86 -28.45 2.20
CA GLU A 64 6.94 -28.70 3.65
C GLU A 64 6.23 -27.67 4.56
N GLU A 65 5.72 -26.54 4.05
CA GLU A 65 5.03 -25.52 4.87
C GLU A 65 3.85 -24.85 4.13
N ARG A 66 2.73 -24.68 4.85
CA ARG A 66 1.56 -23.92 4.37
C ARG A 66 1.70 -22.46 4.76
N HIS A 67 1.84 -21.58 3.78
CA HIS A 67 1.91 -20.14 4.01
C HIS A 67 0.65 -19.43 3.51
N GLU A 68 0.10 -18.53 4.31
CA GLU A 68 -0.99 -17.67 3.88
C GLU A 68 -0.50 -16.69 2.80
N VAL A 69 -1.13 -16.76 1.64
CA VAL A 69 -0.77 -15.94 0.47
C VAL A 69 -1.80 -14.87 0.17
N ALA A 70 -3.07 -15.11 0.51
CA ALA A 70 -4.14 -14.15 0.34
C ALA A 70 -5.34 -14.50 1.23
N GLN A 71 -6.32 -13.62 1.25
CA GLN A 71 -7.63 -13.89 1.84
C GLN A 71 -8.73 -13.48 0.86
N LEU A 72 -9.65 -14.41 0.57
CA LEU A 72 -10.81 -14.19 -0.28
C LEU A 72 -12.05 -13.96 0.59
N ARG A 73 -12.83 -12.93 0.28
CA ARG A 73 -14.07 -12.61 1.01
C ARG A 73 -15.18 -12.25 0.02
N PHE A 74 -16.39 -12.77 0.20
CA PHE A 74 -17.50 -12.47 -0.70
C PHE A 74 -18.85 -12.63 0.00
N ALA A 75 -19.91 -12.21 -0.69
CA ALA A 75 -21.28 -12.14 -0.19
C ALA A 75 -21.37 -11.32 1.11
N ARG A 76 -21.17 -10.01 0.99
CA ARG A 76 -21.27 -9.09 2.13
C ARG A 76 -22.67 -9.16 2.73
N HIS A 77 -22.78 -9.12 4.05
CA HIS A 77 -24.08 -9.13 4.71
C HIS A 77 -24.93 -7.93 4.26
N GLY A 78 -26.17 -8.20 3.85
CA GLY A 78 -27.11 -7.20 3.33
C GLY A 78 -27.12 -7.05 1.80
N GLU A 79 -26.21 -7.71 1.07
CA GLU A 79 -26.25 -7.78 -0.40
C GLU A 79 -26.98 -9.04 -0.87
N ARG A 80 -27.53 -8.99 -2.09
CA ARG A 80 -28.14 -10.18 -2.73
C ARG A 80 -27.06 -11.24 -2.96
N GLN A 81 -27.33 -12.47 -2.55
CA GLN A 81 -26.38 -13.59 -2.65
C GLN A 81 -26.77 -14.55 -3.77
N GLU A 82 -27.14 -14.00 -4.93
CA GLU A 82 -27.58 -14.78 -6.10
C GLU A 82 -27.02 -14.12 -7.37
N GLY A 83 -26.60 -14.95 -8.32
CA GLY A 83 -25.99 -14.50 -9.57
C GLY A 83 -24.64 -13.83 -9.32
N THR A 84 -24.38 -12.72 -10.02
CA THR A 84 -23.10 -12.01 -9.95
C THR A 84 -22.96 -11.20 -8.66
N ILE A 85 -21.93 -11.50 -7.88
CA ILE A 85 -21.57 -10.84 -6.62
C ILE A 85 -20.17 -10.26 -6.66
N TYR A 86 -19.84 -9.41 -5.68
CA TYR A 86 -18.48 -8.94 -5.47
C TYR A 86 -17.66 -9.88 -4.57
N ALA A 87 -16.43 -10.14 -5.00
CA ALA A 87 -15.42 -10.90 -4.27
C ALA A 87 -14.17 -10.05 -4.06
N PHE A 88 -13.67 -10.00 -2.82
CA PHE A 88 -12.55 -9.19 -2.39
C PHE A 88 -11.36 -10.10 -2.10
N LEU A 89 -10.26 -9.88 -2.82
CA LEU A 89 -9.00 -10.59 -2.63
C LEU A 89 -7.99 -9.65 -1.94
N HIS A 90 -7.57 -10.02 -0.73
CA HIS A 90 -6.56 -9.29 0.02
C HIS A 90 -5.25 -10.07 -0.03
N ILE A 91 -4.21 -9.47 -0.62
CA ILE A 91 -2.91 -10.14 -0.77
C ILE A 91 -2.12 -10.04 0.53
N ALA A 92 -1.50 -11.15 0.96
CA ALA A 92 -0.63 -11.14 2.13
C ALA A 92 0.60 -10.26 1.88
N ASN A 93 1.03 -9.49 2.89
CA ASN A 93 2.13 -8.54 2.71
C ASN A 93 3.45 -9.22 2.32
N SER A 94 3.73 -10.42 2.82
CA SER A 94 4.91 -11.21 2.44
C SER A 94 4.95 -11.53 0.95
N VAL A 95 3.81 -11.86 0.34
CA VAL A 95 3.69 -12.19 -1.08
C VAL A 95 4.04 -11.00 -1.97
N LEU A 96 3.78 -9.77 -1.53
CA LEU A 96 4.15 -8.56 -2.29
C LEU A 96 5.67 -8.38 -2.44
N TYR A 97 6.47 -9.09 -1.64
CA TYR A 97 7.94 -9.12 -1.73
C TYR A 97 8.46 -10.43 -2.34
N ASP A 98 7.57 -11.30 -2.81
CA ASP A 98 7.86 -12.55 -3.49
C ASP A 98 7.16 -12.58 -4.85
N HIS A 99 7.84 -12.02 -5.87
CA HIS A 99 7.27 -11.83 -7.21
C HIS A 99 6.75 -13.13 -7.88
N PRO A 100 7.47 -14.28 -7.81
CA PRO A 100 6.93 -15.55 -8.27
C PRO A 100 5.58 -15.91 -7.63
N THR A 101 5.49 -15.86 -6.30
CA THR A 101 4.26 -16.18 -5.58
C THR A 101 3.15 -15.18 -5.88
N LEU A 102 3.48 -13.89 -5.97
CA LEU A 102 2.53 -12.85 -6.35
C LEU A 102 1.91 -13.12 -7.72
N ALA A 103 2.74 -13.43 -8.73
CA ALA A 103 2.26 -13.70 -10.08
C ALA A 103 1.30 -14.89 -10.11
N MET A 104 1.57 -15.93 -9.32
CA MET A 104 0.69 -17.09 -9.19
C MET A 104 -0.65 -16.72 -8.52
N VAL A 105 -0.61 -16.00 -7.39
CA VAL A 105 -1.81 -15.56 -6.66
C VAL A 105 -2.69 -14.63 -7.50
N LEU A 106 -2.10 -13.78 -8.35
CA LEU A 106 -2.85 -12.87 -9.22
C LEU A 106 -3.59 -13.56 -10.36
N ARG A 107 -3.22 -14.80 -10.73
CA ARG A 107 -3.95 -15.60 -11.74
C ARG A 107 -5.13 -16.36 -11.16
N LEU A 108 -5.09 -16.67 -9.86
CA LEU A 108 -6.11 -17.45 -9.16
C LEU A 108 -7.55 -16.95 -9.41
N PRO A 109 -7.87 -15.64 -9.40
CA PRO A 109 -9.22 -15.17 -9.66
C PRO A 109 -9.75 -15.57 -11.04
N GLU A 110 -8.92 -15.51 -12.09
CA GLU A 110 -9.33 -15.89 -13.44
C GLU A 110 -9.63 -17.40 -13.52
N GLU A 111 -8.82 -18.22 -12.85
CA GLU A 111 -9.02 -19.67 -12.75
C GLU A 111 -10.33 -20.03 -12.00
N MET A 112 -10.79 -19.13 -11.12
CA MET A 112 -12.06 -19.25 -10.38
C MET A 112 -13.24 -18.57 -11.08
N GLY A 113 -13.12 -18.18 -12.35
CA GLY A 113 -14.18 -17.52 -13.12
C GLY A 113 -14.47 -16.08 -12.69
N MET A 114 -13.56 -15.45 -11.93
CA MET A 114 -13.73 -14.09 -11.48
C MET A 114 -13.22 -13.08 -12.51
N VAL A 115 -13.95 -11.98 -12.68
CA VAL A 115 -13.60 -10.88 -13.57
C VAL A 115 -13.15 -9.68 -12.74
N PHE A 116 -11.97 -9.13 -13.04
CA PHE A 116 -11.45 -7.96 -12.34
C PHE A 116 -12.42 -6.78 -12.41
N HIS A 117 -12.71 -6.17 -11.26
CA HIS A 117 -13.59 -5.00 -11.15
C HIS A 117 -12.79 -3.73 -10.86
N ASN A 118 -12.05 -3.70 -9.76
CA ASN A 118 -11.22 -2.56 -9.37
C ASN A 118 -10.22 -2.91 -8.25
N ILE A 119 -9.21 -2.05 -8.10
CA ILE A 119 -8.36 -1.98 -6.92
C ILE A 119 -9.13 -1.21 -5.84
N THR A 120 -9.35 -1.85 -4.69
CA THR A 120 -10.10 -1.25 -3.58
C THR A 120 -9.21 -0.50 -2.59
N ALA A 121 -7.96 -0.93 -2.46
CA ALA A 121 -6.91 -0.20 -1.76
C ALA A 121 -5.53 -0.64 -2.24
N ILE A 122 -4.59 0.30 -2.31
CA ILE A 122 -3.19 0.03 -2.62
C ILE A 122 -2.28 0.97 -1.82
N ASP A 123 -1.24 0.41 -1.20
CA ASP A 123 -0.19 1.19 -0.54
C ASP A 123 1.06 1.14 -1.41
N LEU A 124 1.52 2.30 -1.87
CA LEU A 124 2.76 2.42 -2.64
C LEU A 124 3.87 2.99 -1.75
N ALA A 125 5.03 2.38 -1.80
CA ALA A 125 6.18 2.76 -0.99
C ALA A 125 7.45 2.93 -1.81
N LYS A 126 8.33 3.83 -1.36
CA LYS A 126 9.74 3.87 -1.75
C LYS A 126 10.61 3.73 -0.52
N ASP A 127 11.60 2.85 -0.62
CA ASP A 127 12.55 2.55 0.45
C ASP A 127 13.95 3.09 0.16
N PHE A 128 14.64 3.52 1.21
CA PHE A 128 15.91 4.23 1.13
C PHE A 128 16.88 3.77 2.23
N THR A 129 18.15 3.59 1.89
CA THR A 129 19.24 3.33 2.85
C THR A 129 20.03 4.58 3.21
N THR A 130 20.15 5.52 2.27
CA THR A 130 21.00 6.72 2.39
C THR A 130 20.21 7.97 2.75
N ILE A 131 18.98 8.08 2.25
CA ILE A 131 18.10 9.22 2.48
C ILE A 131 17.10 8.87 3.57
N ASN A 132 16.98 9.76 4.56
CA ASN A 132 15.91 9.70 5.55
C ASN A 132 14.81 10.70 5.15
N PRO A 133 13.66 10.24 4.60
CA PRO A 133 12.58 11.11 4.14
C PRO A 133 11.97 11.94 5.29
N VAL A 134 12.02 11.45 6.53
CA VAL A 134 11.60 12.24 7.71
C VAL A 134 12.50 13.45 7.87
N SER A 135 13.82 13.24 7.88
CA SER A 135 14.79 14.33 7.99
C SER A 135 14.71 15.30 6.82
N LEU A 136 14.50 14.79 5.60
CA LEU A 136 14.33 15.59 4.39
C LEU A 136 13.12 16.52 4.50
N ILE A 137 11.93 15.98 4.82
CA ILE A 137 10.71 16.76 5.00
C ILE A 137 10.91 17.81 6.09
N ARG A 138 11.52 17.44 7.22
CA ARG A 138 11.80 18.36 8.33
C ARG A 138 12.71 19.51 7.94
N ARG A 139 13.75 19.25 7.17
CA ARG A 139 14.63 20.28 6.65
C ARG A 139 13.86 21.25 5.75
N LEU A 140 13.06 20.72 4.82
CA LEU A 140 12.31 21.53 3.87
C LEU A 140 11.25 22.41 4.53
N TYR A 141 10.41 21.87 5.41
CA TYR A 141 9.39 22.72 6.04
C TYR A 141 9.96 23.69 7.07
N LYS A 142 11.17 23.46 7.61
CA LYS A 142 11.85 24.38 8.53
C LYS A 142 12.62 25.49 7.81
N ASP A 143 12.99 25.30 6.55
CA ASP A 143 13.58 26.34 5.73
C ASP A 143 12.55 27.44 5.45
N LYS A 144 12.91 28.70 5.73
CA LYS A 144 12.05 29.87 5.51
C LYS A 144 12.00 30.30 4.04
N THR A 145 12.98 29.88 3.24
CA THR A 145 13.03 30.14 1.80
C THR A 145 12.19 29.15 1.00
N VAL A 146 11.73 28.06 1.64
CA VAL A 146 10.89 27.04 1.05
C VAL A 146 9.45 27.20 1.50
N THR A 147 8.55 27.32 0.53
CA THR A 147 7.11 27.26 0.73
C THR A 147 6.68 25.80 0.81
N THR A 148 6.08 25.41 1.94
CA THR A 148 5.46 24.09 2.09
C THR A 148 3.99 24.18 1.67
N ILE A 149 3.55 23.26 0.82
CA ILE A 149 2.18 23.19 0.31
C ILE A 149 1.62 21.84 0.76
N ILE A 150 0.56 21.86 1.56
CA ILE A 150 -0.09 20.65 2.10
C ILE A 150 -1.54 20.63 1.67
N ASN A 151 -2.00 19.50 1.13
CA ASN A 151 -3.35 19.32 0.60
C ASN A 151 -3.76 20.49 -0.33
N GLY A 152 -2.85 20.88 -1.22
CA GLY A 152 -3.02 21.98 -2.16
C GLY A 152 -2.94 23.40 -1.58
N LYS A 153 -2.79 23.58 -0.27
CA LYS A 153 -2.74 24.89 0.38
C LYS A 153 -1.33 25.26 0.81
N ALA A 154 -0.85 26.43 0.39
CA ALA A 154 0.43 26.96 0.83
C ALA A 154 0.36 27.40 2.31
N VAL A 155 1.31 26.93 3.12
CA VAL A 155 1.43 27.32 4.53
C VAL A 155 2.09 28.69 4.61
N LYS A 156 1.25 29.73 4.79
CA LYS A 156 1.71 31.13 4.91
C LYS A 156 2.14 31.47 6.34
N ASP A 157 1.27 31.18 7.30
CA ASP A 157 1.59 31.36 8.72
C ASP A 157 2.20 30.06 9.29
N ARG A 158 3.47 30.15 9.65
CA ARG A 158 4.25 29.02 10.18
C ARG A 158 4.00 28.78 11.67
N LYS A 159 3.23 29.65 12.33
CA LYS A 159 2.80 29.48 13.73
C LYS A 159 1.49 28.71 13.85
N MET A 160 0.69 28.64 12.78
CA MET A 160 -0.56 27.90 12.78
C MET A 160 -0.34 26.39 12.77
N THR A 161 -1.21 25.67 13.48
CA THR A 161 -1.32 24.23 13.37
C THR A 161 -1.81 23.85 11.97
N VAL A 162 -1.06 23.01 11.28
CA VAL A 162 -1.47 22.49 9.96
C VAL A 162 -2.29 21.22 10.15
N THR A 163 -3.60 21.31 9.88
CA THR A 163 -4.52 20.18 10.01
C THR A 163 -4.06 18.97 9.18
N GLY A 164 -4.02 17.81 9.82
CA GLY A 164 -3.65 16.54 9.18
C GLY A 164 -2.16 16.29 9.06
N PHE A 165 -1.29 17.22 9.44
CA PHE A 165 0.15 17.00 9.52
C PHE A 165 0.53 16.67 10.98
N HIS A 166 0.92 15.42 11.21
CA HIS A 166 1.36 14.92 12.51
C HIS A 166 2.81 14.45 12.49
N GLN A 167 3.47 14.64 13.64
CA GLN A 167 4.74 14.01 13.95
C GLN A 167 4.58 13.18 15.22
N THR A 168 4.89 11.89 15.12
CA THR A 168 4.88 10.97 16.25
C THR A 168 6.27 10.45 16.52
N TYR A 169 6.51 10.07 17.77
CA TYR A 169 7.79 9.55 18.23
C TYR A 169 7.51 8.36 19.13
N SER A 170 8.31 7.31 19.00
CA SER A 170 8.49 6.37 20.11
C SER A 170 9.33 7.07 21.17
N VAL A 171 9.16 6.73 22.44
CA VAL A 171 9.93 7.36 23.51
C VAL A 171 10.54 6.31 24.42
N THR A 172 11.74 6.59 24.88
CA THR A 172 12.22 6.09 26.17
C THR A 172 12.05 7.19 27.19
N LEU A 173 12.16 6.88 28.48
CA LEU A 173 12.12 7.91 29.53
C LEU A 173 13.25 8.95 29.41
N ASP A 174 14.31 8.65 28.65
CA ASP A 174 15.46 9.51 28.42
C ASP A 174 15.39 10.32 27.11
N ARG A 175 14.84 9.74 26.03
CA ARG A 175 14.86 10.37 24.70
C ARG A 175 13.72 9.95 23.77
N LEU A 176 13.40 10.87 22.86
CA LEU A 176 12.56 10.61 21.68
C LEU A 176 13.32 9.75 20.66
N LYS A 177 12.63 8.78 20.06
CA LYS A 177 13.14 7.82 19.07
C LYS A 177 12.17 7.69 17.90
N ASN A 178 12.68 7.18 16.77
CA ASN A 178 11.89 6.76 15.61
C ASN A 178 10.83 7.79 15.17
N PRO A 179 11.24 9.02 14.81
CA PRO A 179 10.29 10.01 14.34
C PRO A 179 9.54 9.50 13.12
N THR A 180 8.23 9.68 13.12
CA THR A 180 7.34 9.37 12.00
C THR A 180 6.57 10.61 11.61
N ILE A 181 6.50 10.91 10.32
CA ILE A 181 5.65 11.95 9.76
C ILE A 181 4.44 11.27 9.13
N SER A 182 3.24 11.76 9.45
CA SER A 182 2.01 11.37 8.78
C SER A 182 1.27 12.62 8.32
N ILE A 183 0.87 12.65 7.06
CA ILE A 183 0.11 13.74 6.45
C ILE A 183 -1.14 13.16 5.83
N LYS A 184 -2.30 13.63 6.27
CA LYS A 184 -3.60 13.13 5.86
C LYS A 184 -4.39 14.19 5.12
N GLN A 185 -5.11 13.79 4.07
CA GLN A 185 -6.18 14.61 3.50
C GLN A 185 -7.37 14.68 4.46
N ALA A 186 -8.22 15.70 4.30
CA ALA A 186 -9.36 15.96 5.19
C ALA A 186 -10.27 14.73 5.36
N LYS A 187 -10.59 14.02 4.27
CA LYS A 187 -11.42 12.80 4.31
C LYS A 187 -10.75 11.66 5.11
N ALA A 188 -9.41 11.61 5.11
CA ALA A 188 -8.62 10.61 5.82
C ALA A 188 -8.44 10.89 7.32
N LEU A 189 -8.79 12.08 7.80
CA LEU A 189 -8.63 12.46 9.21
C LEU A 189 -9.45 11.56 10.14
N HIS A 190 -10.71 11.31 9.76
CA HIS A 190 -11.65 10.52 10.55
C HIS A 190 -11.76 9.07 10.08
N ASN A 191 -11.44 8.80 8.80
CA ASN A 191 -11.47 7.45 8.26
C ASN A 191 -10.37 7.27 7.20
N LYS A 192 -9.32 6.51 7.53
CA LYS A 192 -8.20 6.24 6.61
C LYS A 192 -8.64 5.63 5.28
N ALA A 193 -9.73 4.85 5.26
CA ALA A 193 -10.25 4.24 4.04
C ALA A 193 -10.95 5.24 3.09
N LYS A 194 -11.11 6.51 3.49
CA LYS A 194 -11.82 7.54 2.71
C LYS A 194 -10.93 8.64 2.14
N GLY A 195 -9.61 8.59 2.37
CA GLY A 195 -8.72 9.55 1.73
C GLY A 195 -7.25 9.15 1.79
N LEU A 196 -6.47 9.92 1.04
CA LEU A 196 -5.04 9.71 0.89
C LEU A 196 -4.28 10.03 2.19
N THR A 197 -3.33 9.16 2.52
CA THR A 197 -2.37 9.39 3.61
C THR A 197 -0.94 9.21 3.10
N VAL A 198 -0.04 10.10 3.49
CA VAL A 198 1.41 9.98 3.27
C VAL A 198 2.11 9.73 4.61
N CYS A 199 3.00 8.75 4.67
CA CYS A 199 3.77 8.39 5.86
C CYS A 199 5.27 8.31 5.55
N ALA A 200 6.10 8.88 6.40
CA ALA A 200 7.56 8.76 6.33
C ALA A 200 8.11 8.28 7.68
N TYR A 201 8.94 7.24 7.69
CA TYR A 201 9.42 6.61 8.93
C TYR A 201 10.70 5.78 8.75
N ASN A 202 11.27 5.34 9.89
CA ASN A 202 12.35 4.35 9.92
C ASN A 202 11.74 2.94 9.83
N LYS A 203 11.79 2.37 8.62
CA LYS A 203 11.21 1.05 8.31
C LYS A 203 11.94 -0.08 9.03
N ALA A 204 13.26 -0.02 9.14
CA ALA A 204 14.02 -1.03 9.89
C ALA A 204 13.60 -1.09 11.37
N ALA A 205 13.33 0.06 11.98
CA ALA A 205 12.84 0.10 13.36
C ALA A 205 11.38 -0.39 13.50
N GLU A 206 10.54 -0.22 12.48
CA GLU A 206 9.19 -0.80 12.47
C GLU A 206 9.25 -2.33 12.34
N ILE A 207 10.05 -2.85 11.41
CA ILE A 207 10.23 -4.29 11.17
C ILE A 207 10.70 -5.01 12.43
N SER A 208 11.62 -4.42 13.21
CA SER A 208 12.10 -5.02 14.47
C SER A 208 11.01 -5.26 15.53
N THR A 209 9.81 -4.71 15.32
CA THR A 209 8.65 -4.87 16.21
C THR A 209 7.45 -5.57 15.56
N SER A 210 7.46 -5.78 14.24
CA SER A 210 6.33 -6.35 13.49
C SER A 210 6.57 -7.75 12.92
N GLY A 211 7.78 -8.30 13.05
CA GLY A 211 8.11 -9.65 12.55
C GLY A 211 8.18 -9.75 11.03
N LYS A 212 8.34 -8.62 10.34
CA LYS A 212 8.36 -8.52 8.87
C LYS A 212 9.77 -8.59 8.29
N ASP A 213 10.61 -9.48 8.81
CA ASP A 213 12.03 -9.57 8.45
C ASP A 213 12.24 -9.88 6.96
N TYR A 214 11.27 -10.50 6.28
CA TYR A 214 11.27 -10.72 4.84
C TYR A 214 11.43 -9.42 4.03
N ILE A 215 10.96 -8.27 4.52
CA ILE A 215 11.15 -6.98 3.84
C ILE A 215 12.62 -6.55 3.90
N LEU A 216 13.31 -6.77 5.04
CA LEU A 216 14.76 -6.53 5.10
C LEU A 216 15.51 -7.51 4.20
N GLY A 217 15.12 -8.79 4.22
CA GLY A 217 15.67 -9.84 3.36
C GLY A 217 15.57 -9.49 1.88
N TYR A 218 14.42 -8.97 1.45
CA TYR A 218 14.16 -8.49 0.08
C TYR A 218 15.20 -7.44 -0.39
N TYR A 219 15.66 -6.57 0.52
CA TYR A 219 16.68 -5.56 0.23
C TYR A 219 18.12 -5.99 0.58
N GLY A 220 18.35 -7.27 0.88
CA GLY A 220 19.68 -7.79 1.25
C GLY A 220 20.15 -7.38 2.64
N ASN A 221 19.21 -7.26 3.58
CA ASN A 221 19.45 -6.98 5.01
C ASN A 221 20.29 -5.72 5.28
N PRO A 222 19.85 -4.54 4.79
CA PRO A 222 20.59 -3.31 5.03
C PRO A 222 20.54 -2.91 6.51
N LYS A 223 21.64 -2.29 7.01
CA LYS A 223 21.70 -1.76 8.39
C LYS A 223 20.70 -0.64 8.68
N ARG A 224 20.19 0.03 7.64
CA ARG A 224 19.24 1.15 7.74
C ARG A 224 18.25 1.03 6.60
N LEU A 225 16.98 1.21 6.90
CA LEU A 225 15.92 1.26 5.91
C LEU A 225 14.90 2.32 6.34
N TYR A 226 14.67 3.31 5.49
CA TYR A 226 13.65 4.33 5.69
C TYR A 226 12.63 4.25 4.57
N ARG A 227 11.38 4.55 4.88
CA ARG A 227 10.28 4.47 3.91
C ARG A 227 9.55 5.79 3.79
N LEU A 228 9.15 6.11 2.57
CA LEU A 228 8.08 7.06 2.26
C LEU A 228 6.97 6.28 1.56
N GLU A 229 5.77 6.35 2.11
CA GLU A 229 4.63 5.50 1.76
C GLU A 229 3.39 6.36 1.54
N ILE A 230 2.57 5.97 0.58
CA ILE A 230 1.26 6.55 0.32
C ILE A 230 0.19 5.47 0.38
N HIS A 231 -0.91 5.76 1.09
CA HIS A 231 -2.10 4.93 1.15
C HIS A 231 -3.14 5.49 0.20
N LEU A 232 -3.60 4.67 -0.76
CA LEU A 232 -4.63 5.02 -1.74
C LEU A 232 -5.84 4.13 -1.55
N ASN A 233 -7.03 4.73 -1.52
CA ASN A 233 -8.29 3.99 -1.57
C ASN A 233 -8.78 3.84 -3.03
N SER A 234 -9.87 3.10 -3.21
CA SER A 234 -10.47 2.88 -4.53
C SER A 234 -10.73 4.16 -5.33
N GLN A 235 -11.20 5.24 -4.68
CA GLN A 235 -11.51 6.48 -5.38
C GLN A 235 -10.23 7.17 -5.85
N ASP A 236 -9.18 7.20 -5.01
CA ASP A 236 -7.90 7.79 -5.38
C ASP A 236 -7.32 7.10 -6.63
N VAL A 237 -7.38 5.77 -6.67
CA VAL A 237 -6.93 4.97 -7.83
C VAL A 237 -7.81 5.24 -9.07
N THR A 238 -9.14 5.22 -8.92
CA THR A 238 -10.07 5.54 -10.02
C THR A 238 -9.81 6.93 -10.60
N ASP A 239 -9.64 7.94 -9.74
CA ASP A 239 -9.40 9.32 -10.16
C ASP A 239 -8.09 9.45 -10.94
N TYR A 240 -7.04 8.72 -10.52
CA TYR A 240 -5.77 8.69 -11.24
C TYR A 240 -5.91 8.08 -12.64
N PHE A 241 -6.51 6.89 -12.76
CA PHE A 241 -6.70 6.22 -14.05
C PHE A 241 -7.58 7.06 -15.00
N ASN A 242 -8.65 7.67 -14.48
CA ASN A 242 -9.47 8.61 -15.24
C ASN A 242 -8.66 9.81 -15.74
N SER A 243 -7.76 10.35 -14.91
CA SER A 243 -6.92 11.51 -15.28
C SER A 243 -5.96 11.24 -16.43
N ILE A 244 -5.60 9.97 -16.66
CA ILE A 244 -4.76 9.53 -17.78
C ILE A 244 -5.57 8.86 -18.91
N GLY A 245 -6.90 8.92 -18.84
CA GLY A 245 -7.80 8.39 -19.88
C GLY A 245 -7.78 6.86 -20.01
N LYS A 246 -7.49 6.14 -18.93
CA LYS A 246 -7.43 4.66 -18.91
C LYS A 246 -8.45 4.08 -17.93
N GLY A 247 -8.91 2.85 -18.18
CA GLY A 247 -9.58 2.03 -17.17
C GLY A 247 -8.58 1.49 -16.16
N GLN A 248 -9.04 1.12 -14.96
CA GLN A 248 -8.20 0.38 -14.03
C GLN A 248 -7.85 -0.98 -14.64
N ASP A 249 -6.60 -1.39 -14.47
CA ASP A 249 -6.10 -2.66 -14.98
C ASP A 249 -4.99 -3.21 -14.07
N LEU A 250 -4.89 -4.53 -13.98
CA LEU A 250 -3.88 -5.18 -13.13
C LEU A 250 -2.45 -5.01 -13.67
N SER A 251 -2.26 -4.60 -14.93
CA SER A 251 -0.94 -4.28 -15.48
C SER A 251 -0.19 -3.22 -14.67
N LEU A 252 -0.89 -2.35 -13.93
CA LEU A 252 -0.26 -1.43 -12.97
C LEU A 252 0.68 -2.16 -12.02
N ILE A 253 0.34 -3.36 -11.54
CA ILE A 253 1.16 -4.11 -10.60
C ILE A 253 2.51 -4.51 -11.22
N MET A 254 2.54 -4.67 -12.54
CA MET A 254 3.70 -5.10 -13.30
C MET A 254 4.43 -3.94 -14.02
N ASP A 255 3.80 -2.77 -14.12
CA ASP A 255 4.33 -1.57 -14.79
C ASP A 255 4.96 -0.62 -13.77
N ALA A 256 6.29 -0.69 -13.68
CA ALA A 256 7.07 0.13 -12.76
C ALA A 256 6.95 1.64 -13.04
N ASP A 257 6.81 2.04 -14.31
CA ASP A 257 6.73 3.45 -14.68
C ASP A 257 5.35 4.02 -14.33
N LEU A 258 4.29 3.23 -14.55
CA LEU A 258 2.94 3.60 -14.15
C LEU A 258 2.82 3.69 -12.61
N MET A 259 3.41 2.74 -11.88
CA MET A 259 3.46 2.82 -10.40
C MET A 259 4.21 4.06 -9.93
N ASP A 260 5.35 4.40 -10.54
CA ASP A 260 6.14 5.56 -10.17
C ASP A 260 5.41 6.87 -10.46
N ALA A 261 4.77 6.97 -11.62
CA ALA A 261 3.93 8.10 -11.99
C ALA A 261 2.75 8.28 -11.03
N MET A 262 2.04 7.19 -10.69
CA MET A 262 0.94 7.22 -9.71
C MET A 262 1.44 7.63 -8.33
N TYR A 263 2.58 7.10 -7.90
CA TYR A 263 3.20 7.44 -6.63
C TYR A 263 3.49 8.94 -6.52
N PHE A 264 4.19 9.51 -7.51
CA PHE A 264 4.54 10.93 -7.47
C PHE A 264 3.35 11.87 -7.67
N HIS A 265 2.35 11.46 -8.46
CA HIS A 265 1.10 12.20 -8.62
C HIS A 265 0.42 12.42 -7.26
N HIS A 266 0.18 11.33 -6.53
CA HIS A 266 -0.52 11.35 -5.26
C HIS A 266 0.31 11.95 -4.13
N LEU A 267 1.62 11.67 -4.08
CA LEU A 267 2.52 12.29 -3.10
C LEU A 267 2.50 13.82 -3.23
N SER A 268 2.61 14.34 -4.45
CA SER A 268 2.63 15.79 -4.74
C SER A 268 1.28 16.48 -4.49
N ALA A 269 0.18 15.73 -4.53
CA ALA A 269 -1.14 16.24 -4.18
C ALA A 269 -1.26 16.51 -2.68
N VAL A 270 -0.62 15.70 -1.84
CA VAL A 270 -0.69 15.81 -0.37
C VAL A 270 0.38 16.72 0.20
N ILE A 271 1.62 16.58 -0.22
CA ILE A 271 2.70 17.46 0.21
C ILE A 271 3.64 17.76 -0.94
N ARG A 272 3.95 19.04 -1.16
CA ARG A 272 4.98 19.48 -2.09
C ARG A 272 5.66 20.75 -1.61
N PHE A 273 6.78 21.08 -2.22
CA PHE A 273 7.62 22.21 -1.82
C PHE A 273 7.94 23.10 -3.02
N ALA A 274 8.16 24.38 -2.77
CA ALA A 274 8.59 25.33 -3.79
C ALA A 274 9.57 26.34 -3.21
N LYS A 275 10.54 26.78 -4.00
CA LYS A 275 11.45 27.89 -3.69
C LYS A 275 11.10 29.06 -4.60
N GLY A 276 10.43 30.07 -4.07
CA GLY A 276 9.80 31.11 -4.89
C GLY A 276 8.77 30.50 -5.85
N ARG A 277 8.96 30.70 -7.16
CA ARG A 277 8.11 30.13 -8.22
C ARG A 277 8.57 28.74 -8.72
N GLN A 278 9.74 28.27 -8.28
CA GLN A 278 10.28 27.00 -8.75
C GLN A 278 9.76 25.84 -7.88
N PRO A 279 9.04 24.86 -8.44
CA PRO A 279 8.65 23.66 -7.71
C PRO A 279 9.89 22.81 -7.42
N LEU A 280 9.93 22.19 -6.24
CA LEU A 280 10.94 21.19 -5.89
C LEU A 280 10.32 19.81 -6.13
N LEU A 281 10.73 19.14 -7.20
CA LEU A 281 10.16 17.85 -7.59
C LEU A 281 10.60 16.75 -6.63
N TRP A 282 9.66 15.87 -6.27
CA TRP A 282 9.95 14.76 -5.37
C TRP A 282 10.97 13.78 -5.94
N SER A 283 10.95 13.54 -7.24
CA SER A 283 11.97 12.75 -7.94
C SER A 283 13.38 13.29 -7.66
N ASP A 284 13.57 14.60 -7.76
CA ASP A 284 14.87 15.24 -7.53
C ASP A 284 15.24 15.20 -6.05
N LEU A 285 14.29 15.50 -5.16
CA LEU A 285 14.48 15.51 -3.72
C LEU A 285 14.89 14.14 -3.16
N LEU A 286 14.35 13.06 -3.74
CA LEU A 286 14.63 11.68 -3.34
C LEU A 286 15.83 11.07 -4.07
N ASN A 287 16.27 11.65 -5.19
CA ASN A 287 17.49 11.23 -5.90
C ASN A 287 18.74 12.01 -5.48
N CYS A 288 18.58 13.12 -4.73
CA CYS A 288 19.67 13.91 -4.17
C CYS A 288 20.41 13.14 -3.06
N THR A 289 21.25 12.21 -3.48
CA THR A 289 22.36 11.68 -2.69
C THR A 289 23.44 12.76 -2.58
N GLY A 290 23.47 13.48 -1.46
CA GLY A 290 24.66 14.15 -0.93
C GLY A 290 25.63 14.81 -1.91
N ARG A 291 25.20 15.80 -2.70
CA ARG A 291 26.10 16.87 -3.15
C ARG A 291 25.46 18.22 -2.86
N GLY A 292 26.21 19.04 -2.13
CA GLY A 292 25.74 20.32 -1.61
C GLY A 292 25.16 21.24 -2.67
N ARG A 293 24.13 21.95 -2.25
CA ARG A 293 23.92 23.36 -2.58
C ARG A 293 23.60 24.08 -1.28
#